data_AF-A0A2L0N4K9-F1
#
_entry.id   AF-A0A2L0N4K9-F1
#
_cell.length_a   1.000
_cell.length_b   1.000
_cell.length_c   1.000
_cell.angle_alpha   90.00
_cell.angle_beta   90.00
_cell.angle_gamma   90.00
#
_symmetry.space_group_name_H-M   'P 1'
#
loop_
_entity.id
_entity.type
_entity.pdbx_description
1 polymer ?
#
loop_
_entity_poly.entity_id
_entity_poly.type
_entity_poly.pdbx_seq_one_letter_code
_entity_poly.pdbx_strand_id
1 'polypeptide(L)'
;MAVGTATPGRFPCPGPGCGAGAPGTTGSGGWTTVLAVTQTRLRLPGRAGGTTRGAAAVGAGSRLGWLDALRGLAALVVALHHFGILEMLPFGGAIWWHFDLGLYGVMLFFLVSGYIIPASLERRGDVRAFWVGRLFRIYPALIATFAVSIMMLPKGDGSVALFRTGHNLISLVANATMLQDMLNVVNGMGVTWTLTYEMIFYFLVTGLFTLGWHKRSSSFAVGFAAVGLVFGGSLATTTIAHDLGTTRNLVLAAALIVVMGFACMLSGNPVLTRTGGVLVAGLAVVLLLNNSRAPVFETLLIFATMFAGTVLYRAEHGQIDRLQAWLCCGFVVVAGVAIGWMYNRNGVEQNTWNSGWIAWSASYTGAWATFLGGMALRKRRFPKVLTWLGAVSFSLYLLHVPLLHTIAPLLAHPAPTTPGAKTLWVLEYLAIALAAAYLMYRLVELPFQKLGRKLLKAVERRFPGEPPAAPQGSARPEAAPAPAEPVRIPAEVGSGTS
;
A
#
# COMPACT_ATOMS: atom_id res chain seq x y z
N MET A 1 -5.38 9.95 -33.01
CA MET A 1 -5.96 8.73 -33.63
C MET A 1 -6.29 7.74 -32.52
N ALA A 2 -7.49 7.17 -32.61
CA ALA A 2 -8.27 6.59 -31.50
C ALA A 2 -7.47 5.66 -30.57
N VAL A 3 -7.39 6.07 -29.30
CA VAL A 3 -6.86 5.30 -28.18
C VAL A 3 -7.95 4.32 -27.77
N GLY A 4 -7.67 3.02 -27.88
CA GLY A 4 -8.52 1.97 -27.33
C GLY A 4 -8.57 2.09 -25.81
N THR A 5 -9.56 2.82 -25.33
CA THR A 5 -10.05 2.75 -23.96
C THR A 5 -10.58 1.34 -23.74
N ALA A 6 -10.10 0.66 -22.70
CA ALA A 6 -10.86 -0.43 -22.14
C ALA A 6 -12.19 0.17 -21.69
N THR A 7 -13.27 -0.09 -22.43
CA THR A 7 -14.62 0.23 -21.98
C THR A 7 -14.90 -0.56 -20.71
N PRO A 8 -15.18 0.09 -19.56
CA PRO A 8 -15.74 -0.60 -18.43
C PRO A 8 -17.12 -1.14 -18.84
N GLY A 9 -17.45 -2.37 -18.42
CA GLY A 9 -18.79 -2.94 -18.60
C GLY A 9 -19.85 -1.96 -18.10
N ARG A 10 -20.65 -1.41 -19.03
CA ARG A 10 -21.69 -0.45 -18.70
C ARG A 10 -22.88 -1.20 -18.08
N PHE A 11 -23.04 -1.11 -16.77
CA PHE A 11 -24.34 -1.36 -16.15
C PHE A 11 -25.29 -0.20 -16.52
N PRO A 12 -26.49 -0.46 -17.08
CA PRO A 12 -27.49 0.59 -17.28
C PRO A 12 -28.04 1.09 -15.93
N CYS A 13 -28.36 2.39 -15.84
CA CYS A 13 -28.97 3.00 -14.66
C CYS A 13 -30.39 2.44 -14.39
N PRO A 14 -30.73 2.01 -13.18
CA PRO A 14 -32.09 1.57 -12.86
C PRO A 14 -32.97 2.77 -12.45
N GLY A 15 -33.93 3.14 -13.30
CA GLY A 15 -35.12 3.91 -12.93
C GLY A 15 -36.29 2.99 -12.53
N PRO A 16 -37.30 3.46 -11.77
CA PRO A 16 -38.09 2.60 -10.89
C PRO A 16 -39.26 1.90 -11.59
N GLY A 17 -39.43 0.60 -11.30
CA GLY A 17 -40.58 -0.21 -11.67
C GLY A 17 -40.57 -1.54 -10.90
N CYS A 18 -40.95 -1.49 -9.63
CA CYS A 18 -41.11 -2.68 -8.78
C CYS A 18 -42.42 -3.41 -9.11
N GLY A 19 -42.33 -4.71 -9.39
CA GLY A 19 -43.47 -5.64 -9.45
C GLY A 19 -43.09 -6.93 -8.71
N ALA A 20 -43.90 -7.26 -7.71
CA ALA A 20 -43.67 -8.29 -6.70
C ALA A 20 -43.90 -9.73 -7.18
N GLY A 21 -43.35 -10.71 -6.44
CA GLY A 21 -43.77 -12.12 -6.52
C GLY A 21 -42.89 -13.07 -5.71
N ALA A 22 -43.42 -13.61 -4.63
CA ALA A 22 -42.94 -14.76 -3.85
C ALA A 22 -44.18 -15.61 -3.47
N PRO A 23 -44.08 -16.81 -2.84
CA PRO A 23 -42.96 -17.76 -2.66
C PRO A 23 -43.35 -19.24 -2.99
N GLY A 24 -42.39 -20.16 -2.86
CA GLY A 24 -42.64 -21.61 -2.87
C GLY A 24 -41.60 -22.41 -2.07
N THR A 25 -42.08 -23.10 -1.04
CA THR A 25 -41.40 -23.97 -0.04
C THR A 25 -41.05 -25.36 -0.60
N THR A 26 -39.95 -26.05 -0.25
CA THR A 26 -39.76 -26.97 0.91
C THR A 26 -38.56 -27.90 0.55
N GLY A 27 -37.85 -28.45 1.54
CA GLY A 27 -36.94 -29.59 1.29
C GLY A 27 -35.79 -29.74 2.31
N SER A 28 -36.11 -30.31 3.46
CA SER A 28 -35.18 -30.73 4.51
C SER A 28 -34.48 -32.05 4.16
N GLY A 29 -33.21 -32.19 4.58
CA GLY A 29 -32.47 -33.44 4.53
C GLY A 29 -31.17 -33.32 5.32
N GLY A 30 -31.22 -33.70 6.60
CA GLY A 30 -30.06 -33.71 7.50
C GLY A 30 -29.23 -34.98 7.39
N TRP A 31 -27.94 -34.88 7.73
CA TRP A 31 -27.12 -35.99 8.24
C TRP A 31 -26.08 -35.43 9.22
N THR A 32 -26.25 -35.79 10.49
CA THR A 32 -25.25 -35.77 11.56
C THR A 32 -24.57 -37.15 11.65
N THR A 33 -23.34 -37.17 12.20
CA THR A 33 -22.57 -38.22 12.96
C THR A 33 -21.10 -38.17 12.47
N VAL A 34 -20.09 -37.58 13.15
CA VAL A 34 -19.39 -37.87 14.44
C VAL A 34 -18.63 -39.20 14.47
N LEU A 35 -17.40 -39.16 15.05
CA LEU A 35 -16.42 -40.23 15.39
C LEU A 35 -15.25 -40.36 14.39
N ALA A 36 -13.98 -40.53 14.78
CA ALA A 36 -13.35 -40.61 16.10
C ALA A 36 -11.84 -40.31 16.00
N VAL A 37 -11.31 -39.79 17.10
CA VAL A 37 -9.90 -39.54 17.41
C VAL A 37 -9.22 -40.86 17.77
N THR A 38 -8.02 -41.11 17.24
CA THR A 38 -7.14 -42.18 17.75
C THR A 38 -5.86 -41.55 18.29
N GLN A 39 -5.69 -41.62 19.62
CA GLN A 39 -4.48 -41.24 20.33
C GLN A 39 -3.48 -42.39 20.29
N THR A 40 -2.22 -42.11 19.97
CA THR A 40 -1.11 -43.03 20.26
C THR A 40 -0.14 -42.32 21.20
N ARG A 41 -0.10 -42.79 22.45
CA ARG A 41 0.86 -42.39 23.49
C ARG A 41 2.18 -43.15 23.25
N LEU A 42 3.31 -42.44 23.32
CA LEU A 42 4.62 -43.03 23.53
C LEU A 42 5.35 -42.22 24.60
N ARG A 43 5.82 -42.92 25.65
CA ARG A 43 6.51 -42.36 26.82
C ARG A 43 7.97 -42.84 26.85
N LEU A 44 8.89 -41.86 26.90
CA LEU A 44 10.12 -41.72 27.74
C LEU A 44 11.36 -42.59 27.39
N PRO A 45 12.62 -42.16 27.71
CA PRO A 45 13.05 -41.35 28.88
C PRO A 45 14.20 -40.31 28.69
N GLY A 46 14.47 -39.49 29.74
CA GLY A 46 15.85 -39.16 30.14
C GLY A 46 16.48 -37.78 29.85
N ARG A 47 16.17 -36.80 30.71
CA ARG A 47 16.92 -35.58 31.16
C ARG A 47 18.38 -35.33 30.68
N ALA A 48 18.66 -34.12 30.15
CA ALA A 48 19.82 -33.26 30.51
C ALA A 48 19.72 -31.87 29.85
N GLY A 49 20.22 -30.82 30.52
CA GLY A 49 19.88 -29.41 30.32
C GLY A 49 20.30 -28.75 29.00
N GLY A 50 19.55 -27.72 28.61
CA GLY A 50 19.81 -26.92 27.43
C GLY A 50 18.99 -25.64 27.41
N THR A 51 19.58 -24.56 27.91
CA THR A 51 19.34 -23.13 27.63
C THR A 51 18.00 -22.72 26.99
N THR A 52 17.26 -21.88 27.70
CA THR A 52 16.12 -21.06 27.26
C THR A 52 16.48 -20.13 26.07
N ARG A 53 16.63 -20.69 24.87
CA ARG A 53 16.68 -19.95 23.59
C ARG A 53 15.40 -20.09 22.76
N GLY A 54 14.38 -20.80 23.26
CA GLY A 54 13.14 -21.05 22.53
C GLY A 54 12.04 -19.98 22.66
N ALA A 55 12.08 -19.12 23.67
CA ALA A 55 10.98 -18.17 23.94
C ALA A 55 11.07 -16.85 23.15
N ALA A 56 12.24 -16.51 22.60
CA ALA A 56 12.43 -15.25 21.85
C ALA A 56 11.98 -15.32 20.37
N ALA A 57 11.76 -16.53 19.82
CA ALA A 57 11.43 -16.70 18.40
C ALA A 57 9.91 -16.58 18.10
N VAL A 58 9.04 -16.59 19.12
CA VAL A 58 7.57 -16.53 18.95
C VAL A 58 7.06 -15.07 18.85
N GLY A 59 7.90 -14.07 19.13
CA GLY A 59 7.50 -12.65 19.19
C GLY A 59 7.68 -11.82 17.91
N ALA A 60 8.43 -12.31 16.92
CA ALA A 60 8.75 -11.50 15.73
C ALA A 60 7.70 -11.59 14.61
N GLY A 61 6.96 -12.70 14.53
CA GLY A 61 5.95 -12.93 13.48
C GLY A 61 4.56 -12.31 13.76
N SER A 62 4.30 -11.83 14.99
CA SER A 62 2.99 -11.33 15.39
C SER A 62 2.78 -9.84 15.14
N ARG A 63 3.84 -9.03 15.03
CA ARG A 63 3.73 -7.55 14.98
C ARG A 63 3.21 -6.99 13.66
N LEU A 64 3.31 -7.72 12.54
CA LEU A 64 2.86 -7.25 11.21
C LEU A 64 1.77 -8.11 10.58
N GLY A 65 1.33 -9.19 11.23
CA GLY A 65 0.38 -10.13 10.64
C GLY A 65 -0.96 -9.50 10.25
N TRP A 66 -1.42 -8.50 11.00
CA TRP A 66 -2.65 -7.77 10.66
C TRP A 66 -2.49 -6.92 9.38
N LEU A 67 -1.34 -6.28 9.19
CA LEU A 67 -1.04 -5.50 7.98
C LEU A 67 -0.90 -6.40 6.76
N ASP A 68 -0.24 -7.56 6.93
CA ASP A 68 -0.16 -8.56 5.86
C ASP A 68 -1.55 -9.07 5.51
N ALA A 69 -2.40 -9.38 6.50
CA ALA A 69 -3.79 -9.79 6.26
C ALA A 69 -4.59 -8.72 5.47
N LEU A 70 -4.47 -7.45 5.84
CA LEU A 70 -5.14 -6.36 5.12
C LEU A 70 -4.65 -6.23 3.67
N ARG A 71 -3.33 -6.38 3.44
CA ARG A 71 -2.77 -6.39 2.07
C ARG A 71 -3.26 -7.57 1.26
N GLY A 72 -3.36 -8.75 1.86
CA GLY A 72 -3.88 -9.95 1.23
C GLY A 72 -5.34 -9.79 0.83
N LEU A 73 -6.16 -9.27 1.74
CA LEU A 73 -7.56 -8.92 1.48
C LEU A 73 -7.67 -7.92 0.33
N ALA A 74 -6.90 -6.83 0.37
CA ALA A 74 -6.90 -5.81 -0.68
C ALA A 74 -6.54 -6.40 -2.06
N ALA A 75 -5.49 -7.22 -2.15
CA ALA A 75 -5.10 -7.88 -3.41
C ALA A 75 -6.22 -8.77 -3.96
N LEU A 76 -6.85 -9.55 -3.09
CA LEU A 76 -7.92 -10.46 -3.48
C LEU A 76 -9.15 -9.70 -3.98
N VAL A 77 -9.57 -8.66 -3.27
CA VAL A 77 -10.73 -7.85 -3.67
C VAL A 77 -10.47 -7.14 -5.01
N VAL A 78 -9.26 -6.60 -5.22
CA VAL A 78 -8.89 -5.98 -6.51
C VAL A 78 -8.87 -7.01 -7.65
N ALA A 79 -8.36 -8.21 -7.40
CA ALA A 79 -8.37 -9.29 -8.40
C ALA A 79 -9.80 -9.69 -8.78
N LEU A 80 -10.68 -9.84 -7.79
CA LEU A 80 -12.10 -10.15 -8.00
C LEU A 80 -12.85 -9.03 -8.73
N HIS A 81 -12.53 -7.77 -8.43
CA HIS A 81 -13.08 -6.62 -9.16
C HIS A 81 -12.74 -6.68 -10.65
N HIS A 82 -11.45 -6.87 -11.00
CA HIS A 82 -11.03 -6.96 -12.40
C HIS A 82 -11.52 -8.23 -13.10
N PHE A 83 -11.75 -9.32 -12.36
CA PHE A 83 -12.42 -10.52 -12.88
C PHE A 83 -13.87 -10.27 -13.32
N GLY A 84 -14.49 -9.16 -12.87
CA GLY A 84 -15.89 -8.86 -13.19
C GLY A 84 -16.87 -9.62 -12.29
N ILE A 85 -16.50 -9.93 -11.03
CA ILE A 85 -17.34 -10.70 -10.10
C ILE A 85 -18.76 -10.11 -9.95
N LEU A 86 -18.90 -8.79 -10.02
CA LEU A 86 -20.19 -8.11 -9.90
C LEU A 86 -21.08 -8.34 -11.13
N GLU A 87 -20.52 -8.51 -12.33
CA GLU A 87 -21.28 -8.86 -13.54
C GLU A 87 -21.88 -10.27 -13.45
N MET A 88 -21.33 -11.12 -12.59
CA MET A 88 -21.81 -12.49 -12.37
C MET A 88 -22.99 -12.57 -11.39
N LEU A 89 -23.20 -11.53 -10.59
CA LEU A 89 -24.23 -11.47 -9.55
C LEU A 89 -25.49 -10.75 -10.05
N PRO A 90 -26.70 -11.28 -9.80
CA PRO A 90 -27.95 -10.61 -10.20
C PRO A 90 -28.11 -9.18 -9.67
N PHE A 91 -27.55 -8.90 -8.48
CA PHE A 91 -27.58 -7.60 -7.82
C PHE A 91 -26.26 -6.83 -7.92
N GLY A 92 -25.31 -7.28 -8.74
CA GLY A 92 -23.97 -6.70 -8.78
C GLY A 92 -23.93 -5.28 -9.33
N GLY A 93 -24.86 -4.91 -10.24
CA GLY A 93 -25.03 -3.52 -10.67
C GLY A 93 -25.39 -2.59 -9.50
N ALA A 94 -26.28 -3.02 -8.60
CA ALA A 94 -26.63 -2.23 -7.41
C ALA A 94 -25.40 -2.05 -6.50
N ILE A 95 -24.59 -3.10 -6.31
CA ILE A 95 -23.33 -2.99 -5.56
C ILE A 95 -22.39 -2.01 -6.26
N TRP A 96 -22.16 -2.14 -7.56
CA TRP A 96 -21.27 -1.28 -8.33
C TRP A 96 -21.57 0.22 -8.10
N TRP A 97 -22.85 0.61 -8.21
CA TRP A 97 -23.28 2.00 -8.01
C TRP A 97 -23.14 2.53 -6.57
N HIS A 98 -23.02 1.65 -5.57
CA HIS A 98 -22.94 2.03 -4.16
C HIS A 98 -21.60 1.71 -3.50
N PHE A 99 -20.79 0.82 -4.08
CA PHE A 99 -19.54 0.34 -3.51
C PHE A 99 -18.63 -0.25 -4.59
N ASP A 100 -17.60 0.52 -4.93
CA ASP A 100 -16.52 0.14 -5.84
C ASP A 100 -15.45 -0.69 -5.12
N LEU A 101 -15.44 -2.00 -5.40
CA LEU A 101 -14.48 -2.94 -4.83
C LEU A 101 -13.02 -2.62 -5.20
N GLY A 102 -12.77 -2.07 -6.39
CA GLY A 102 -11.44 -1.74 -6.87
C GLY A 102 -10.86 -0.55 -6.09
N LEU A 103 -11.63 0.54 -6.00
CA LEU A 103 -11.28 1.71 -5.21
C LEU A 103 -11.08 1.36 -3.73
N TYR A 104 -11.98 0.56 -3.15
CA TYR A 104 -11.85 0.07 -1.78
C TYR A 104 -10.49 -0.62 -1.55
N GLY A 105 -10.14 -1.58 -2.40
CA GLY A 105 -8.90 -2.35 -2.24
C GLY A 105 -7.65 -1.48 -2.43
N VAL A 106 -7.67 -0.57 -3.39
CA VAL A 106 -6.54 0.34 -3.65
C VAL A 106 -6.35 1.36 -2.52
N MET A 107 -7.42 1.95 -1.98
CA MET A 107 -7.33 2.86 -0.83
C MET A 107 -6.84 2.15 0.43
N LEU A 108 -7.23 0.88 0.63
CA LEU A 108 -6.69 0.05 1.70
C LEU A 108 -5.18 -0.20 1.53
N PHE A 109 -4.70 -0.44 0.30
CA PHE A 109 -3.27 -0.52 0.01
C PHE A 109 -2.54 0.78 0.35
N PHE A 110 -3.09 1.94 -0.05
CA PHE A 110 -2.46 3.23 0.23
C PHE A 110 -2.37 3.52 1.74
N LEU A 111 -3.40 3.19 2.53
CA LEU A 111 -3.33 3.27 3.99
C LEU A 111 -2.22 2.39 4.56
N VAL A 112 -2.13 1.13 4.13
CA VAL A 112 -1.08 0.20 4.59
C VAL A 112 0.31 0.69 4.17
N SER A 113 0.47 1.17 2.94
CA SER A 113 1.74 1.73 2.45
C SER A 113 2.14 2.97 3.26
N GLY A 114 1.20 3.86 3.53
CA GLY A 114 1.38 5.03 4.38
C GLY A 114 1.83 4.71 5.81
N TYR A 115 1.30 3.64 6.38
CA TYR A 115 1.66 3.15 7.72
C TYR A 115 3.06 2.52 7.75
N ILE A 116 3.47 1.78 6.71
CA ILE A 116 4.71 0.98 6.72
C ILE A 116 5.92 1.75 6.15
N ILE A 117 5.74 2.55 5.09
CA ILE A 117 6.86 3.11 4.32
C ILE A 117 7.71 4.06 5.16
N PRO A 118 7.19 5.14 5.77
CA PRO A 118 8.01 6.07 6.55
C PRO A 118 8.60 5.39 7.78
N ALA A 119 7.80 4.54 8.44
CA ALA A 119 8.24 3.73 9.56
C ALA A 119 9.44 2.83 9.22
N SER A 120 9.50 2.31 8.00
CA SER A 120 10.62 1.48 7.56
C SER A 120 11.89 2.27 7.25
N LEU A 121 11.77 3.53 6.82
CA LEU A 121 12.90 4.43 6.63
C LEU A 121 13.44 4.88 7.99
N GLU A 122 12.56 5.33 8.88
CA GLU A 122 12.92 5.77 10.24
C GLU A 122 13.59 4.67 11.06
N ARG A 123 13.05 3.43 11.03
CA ARG A 123 13.65 2.31 11.76
C ARG A 123 15.04 1.92 11.26
N ARG A 124 15.34 2.17 9.98
CA ARG A 124 16.66 1.89 9.40
C ARG A 124 17.64 3.03 9.65
N GLY A 125 17.17 4.28 9.59
CA GLY A 125 18.03 5.46 9.69
C GLY A 125 18.93 5.71 8.49
N ASP A 126 18.94 4.81 7.50
CA ASP A 126 19.78 4.89 6.29
C ASP A 126 18.92 4.87 5.02
N VAL A 127 19.01 5.96 4.25
CA VAL A 127 18.34 6.16 2.96
C VAL A 127 18.83 5.16 1.91
N ARG A 128 20.14 4.84 1.91
CA ARG A 128 20.72 3.86 0.98
C ARG A 128 20.15 2.47 1.27
N ALA A 129 20.20 2.03 2.52
CA ALA A 129 19.63 0.74 2.92
C ALA A 129 18.12 0.65 2.65
N PHE A 130 17.40 1.75 2.83
CA PHE A 130 15.98 1.84 2.48
C PHE A 130 15.75 1.60 0.98
N TRP A 131 16.39 2.37 0.11
CA TRP A 131 16.18 2.26 -1.34
C TRP A 131 16.61 0.92 -1.91
N VAL A 132 17.78 0.40 -1.52
CA VAL A 132 18.21 -0.94 -1.94
C VAL A 132 17.17 -1.98 -1.52
N GLY A 133 16.67 -1.92 -0.28
CA GLY A 133 15.61 -2.82 0.18
C GLY A 133 14.33 -2.74 -0.64
N ARG A 134 13.95 -1.54 -1.12
CA ARG A 134 12.74 -1.31 -1.92
C ARG A 134 12.91 -1.73 -3.38
N LEU A 135 14.06 -1.41 -4.00
CA LEU A 135 14.37 -1.81 -5.37
C LEU A 135 14.35 -3.33 -5.52
N PHE A 136 15.02 -4.06 -4.62
CA PHE A 136 15.03 -5.53 -4.63
C PHE A 136 13.70 -6.18 -4.21
N ARG A 137 12.75 -5.40 -3.68
CA ARG A 137 11.39 -5.86 -3.37
C ARG A 137 10.46 -5.69 -4.56
N ILE A 138 10.53 -4.56 -5.26
CA ILE A 138 9.55 -4.14 -6.26
C ILE A 138 9.96 -4.57 -7.68
N TYR A 139 11.17 -4.20 -8.11
CA TYR A 139 11.61 -4.34 -9.50
C TYR A 139 11.70 -5.79 -10.01
N PRO A 140 12.22 -6.77 -9.24
CA PRO A 140 12.35 -8.14 -9.74
C PRO A 140 11.01 -8.74 -10.18
N ALA A 141 9.98 -8.64 -9.32
CA ALA A 141 8.66 -9.16 -9.66
C ALA A 141 7.97 -8.32 -10.74
N LEU A 142 8.18 -7.00 -10.77
CA LEU A 142 7.69 -6.13 -11.85
C LEU A 142 8.27 -6.54 -13.21
N ILE A 143 9.59 -6.69 -13.31
CA ILE A 143 10.29 -7.09 -14.54
C ILE A 143 9.87 -8.49 -14.97
N ALA A 144 9.81 -9.44 -14.05
CA ALA A 144 9.37 -10.80 -14.35
C ALA A 144 7.92 -10.83 -14.84
N THR A 145 7.03 -10.04 -14.23
CA THR A 145 5.64 -9.92 -14.69
C THR A 145 5.58 -9.32 -16.08
N PHE A 146 6.30 -8.23 -16.36
CA PHE A 146 6.38 -7.68 -17.72
C PHE A 146 6.87 -8.71 -18.73
N ALA A 147 7.97 -9.41 -18.44
CA ALA A 147 8.52 -10.43 -19.33
C ALA A 147 7.51 -11.55 -19.62
N VAL A 148 6.86 -12.09 -18.58
CA VAL A 148 5.83 -13.13 -18.73
C VAL A 148 4.64 -12.62 -19.54
N SER A 149 4.13 -11.42 -19.24
CA SER A 149 3.02 -10.81 -19.97
C SER A 149 3.36 -10.60 -21.45
N ILE A 150 4.57 -10.15 -21.77
CA ILE A 150 5.04 -9.96 -23.16
C ILE A 150 5.14 -11.31 -23.91
N MET A 151 5.55 -12.37 -23.22
CA MET A 151 5.68 -13.71 -23.81
C MET A 151 4.34 -14.42 -24.02
N MET A 152 3.39 -14.22 -23.11
CA MET A 152 2.11 -14.96 -23.11
C MET A 152 1.01 -14.28 -23.90
N LEU A 153 1.01 -12.95 -23.99
CA LEU A 153 -0.09 -12.19 -24.59
C LEU A 153 0.18 -11.87 -26.07
N PRO A 154 -0.84 -11.93 -26.95
CA PRO A 154 -0.69 -11.57 -28.35
C PRO A 154 -0.14 -10.15 -28.54
N LYS A 155 0.63 -9.95 -29.62
CA LYS A 155 1.11 -8.61 -30.01
C LYS A 155 -0.10 -7.70 -30.22
N GLY A 156 -0.14 -6.60 -29.47
CA GLY A 156 -1.27 -5.68 -29.52
C GLY A 156 -2.40 -6.03 -28.54
N ASP A 157 -2.20 -6.87 -27.53
CA ASP A 157 -3.09 -6.94 -26.35
C ASP A 157 -2.96 -5.66 -25.51
N GLY A 158 -4.07 -5.19 -24.92
CA GLY A 158 -4.14 -3.91 -24.20
C GLY A 158 -3.54 -3.96 -22.80
N SER A 159 -3.35 -5.15 -22.26
CA SER A 159 -2.76 -5.35 -20.93
C SER A 159 -1.25 -5.12 -20.90
N VAL A 160 -0.56 -5.17 -22.05
CA VAL A 160 0.84 -4.76 -22.19
C VAL A 160 0.98 -3.65 -23.21
N ALA A 161 0.86 -2.40 -22.75
CA ALA A 161 0.88 -1.24 -23.65
C ALA A 161 2.30 -0.77 -24.02
N LEU A 162 3.35 -1.38 -23.44
CA LEU A 162 4.75 -0.95 -23.58
C LEU A 162 5.26 -0.93 -25.03
N PHE A 163 4.56 -1.60 -25.96
CA PHE A 163 4.93 -1.70 -27.38
C PHE A 163 3.88 -1.13 -28.35
N ARG A 164 2.87 -0.41 -27.86
CA ARG A 164 1.78 0.12 -28.70
C ARG A 164 2.01 1.56 -29.20
N THR A 165 2.93 2.32 -28.60
CA THR A 165 3.02 3.78 -28.77
C THR A 165 4.03 4.26 -29.81
N GLY A 166 4.71 3.36 -30.54
CA GLY A 166 5.74 3.71 -31.54
C GLY A 166 7.04 4.30 -30.97
N HIS A 167 7.02 4.83 -29.74
CA HIS A 167 8.18 5.31 -28.99
C HIS A 167 8.57 4.31 -27.89
N ASN A 168 9.08 3.15 -28.30
CA ASN A 168 9.37 2.04 -27.40
C ASN A 168 10.36 2.41 -26.29
N LEU A 169 11.39 3.22 -26.59
CA LEU A 169 12.40 3.59 -25.59
C LEU A 169 11.86 4.58 -24.54
N ILE A 170 11.11 5.61 -24.94
CA ILE A 170 10.55 6.60 -24.00
C ILE A 170 9.51 5.93 -23.10
N SER A 171 8.68 5.06 -23.68
CA SER A 171 7.68 4.30 -22.91
C SER A 171 8.35 3.34 -21.92
N LEU A 172 9.44 2.68 -22.35
CA LEU A 172 10.25 1.82 -21.48
C LEU A 172 10.88 2.61 -20.33
N VAL A 173 11.49 3.76 -20.60
CA VAL A 173 12.13 4.60 -19.58
C VAL A 173 11.10 5.11 -18.56
N ALA A 174 9.95 5.60 -19.01
CA ALA A 174 8.89 6.08 -18.13
C ALA A 174 8.31 4.97 -17.22
N ASN A 175 8.13 3.76 -17.75
CA ASN A 175 7.68 2.61 -16.97
C ASN A 175 8.78 2.06 -16.05
N ALA A 176 10.05 2.13 -16.47
CA ALA A 176 11.19 1.71 -15.67
C ALA A 176 11.43 2.65 -14.47
N THR A 177 11.12 3.93 -14.57
CA THR A 177 11.13 4.84 -13.40
C THR A 177 9.88 4.68 -12.53
N MET A 178 8.89 3.92 -12.99
CA MET A 178 7.55 3.80 -12.39
C MET A 178 6.82 5.15 -12.30
N LEU A 179 7.17 6.13 -13.15
CA LEU A 179 6.56 7.47 -13.16
C LEU A 179 5.61 7.68 -14.33
N GLN A 180 5.33 6.65 -15.13
CA GLN A 180 4.62 6.76 -16.40
C GLN A 180 3.27 7.49 -16.29
N ASP A 181 2.53 7.28 -15.20
CA ASP A 181 1.22 7.92 -14.99
C ASP A 181 1.33 9.43 -14.76
N MET A 182 2.43 9.88 -14.14
CA MET A 182 2.74 11.30 -13.93
C MET A 182 3.54 11.92 -15.09
N LEU A 183 3.98 11.12 -16.05
CA LEU A 183 4.70 11.56 -17.24
C LEU A 183 3.80 11.59 -18.48
N ASN A 184 2.49 11.37 -18.30
CA ASN A 184 1.52 11.24 -19.38
C ASN A 184 1.89 10.14 -20.41
N VAL A 185 2.49 9.05 -19.92
CA VAL A 185 2.86 7.87 -20.71
C VAL A 185 1.96 6.71 -20.35
N VAL A 186 1.59 5.91 -21.35
CA VAL A 186 0.70 4.76 -21.13
C VAL A 186 1.33 3.77 -20.14
N ASN A 187 0.51 3.34 -19.17
CA ASN A 187 0.88 2.31 -18.21
C ASN A 187 1.23 1.02 -18.95
N GLY A 188 2.46 0.54 -18.74
CA GLY A 188 2.97 -0.65 -19.38
C GLY A 188 2.13 -1.88 -19.04
N MET A 189 1.60 -1.95 -17.82
CA MET A 189 0.46 -2.80 -17.48
C MET A 189 -0.60 -1.95 -16.79
N GLY A 190 -1.88 -2.17 -17.11
CA GLY A 190 -2.97 -1.32 -16.62
C GLY A 190 -2.95 -1.07 -15.10
N VAL A 191 -2.53 -2.07 -14.31
CA VAL A 191 -2.49 -2.04 -12.83
C VAL A 191 -1.28 -1.28 -12.25
N THR A 192 -0.26 -0.90 -13.03
CA THR A 192 0.97 -0.28 -12.51
C THR A 192 0.81 1.20 -12.17
N TRP A 193 -0.32 1.81 -12.48
CA TRP A 193 -0.64 3.19 -12.12
C TRP A 193 -0.50 3.44 -10.61
N THR A 194 -0.98 2.52 -9.75
CA THR A 194 -0.90 2.66 -8.28
C THR A 194 0.55 2.71 -7.80
N LEU A 195 1.44 2.00 -8.50
CA LEU A 195 2.85 1.97 -8.17
C LEU A 195 3.53 3.32 -8.45
N THR A 196 3.00 4.12 -9.36
CA THR A 196 3.45 5.50 -9.57
C THR A 196 3.19 6.36 -8.35
N TYR A 197 2.00 6.28 -7.77
CA TYR A 197 1.68 6.98 -6.52
C TYR A 197 2.54 6.49 -5.36
N GLU A 198 2.82 5.18 -5.27
CA GLU A 198 3.75 4.64 -4.27
C GLU A 198 5.18 5.16 -4.48
N MET A 199 5.68 5.25 -5.73
CA MET A 199 6.99 5.80 -6.06
C MET A 199 7.12 7.28 -5.70
N ILE A 200 6.12 8.09 -6.04
CA ILE A 200 6.05 9.50 -5.64
C ILE A 200 6.07 9.62 -4.11
N PHE A 201 5.31 8.77 -3.40
CA PHE A 201 5.35 8.76 -1.94
C PHE A 201 6.72 8.37 -1.38
N TYR A 202 7.41 7.40 -1.99
CA TYR A 202 8.80 7.07 -1.62
C TYR A 202 9.74 8.28 -1.78
N PHE A 203 9.61 9.05 -2.87
CA PHE A 203 10.40 10.27 -3.08
C PHE A 203 10.08 11.35 -2.05
N LEU A 204 8.79 11.64 -1.81
CA LEU A 204 8.37 12.63 -0.83
C LEU A 204 8.88 12.28 0.57
N VAL A 205 8.68 11.04 1.03
CA VAL A 205 9.11 10.57 2.34
C VAL A 205 10.63 10.60 2.47
N THR A 206 11.37 10.29 1.40
CA THR A 206 12.83 10.38 1.39
C THR A 206 13.31 11.81 1.56
N GLY A 207 12.76 12.77 0.80
CA GLY A 207 13.11 14.19 0.95
C GLY A 207 12.72 14.75 2.32
N LEU A 208 11.53 14.40 2.83
CA LEU A 208 11.12 14.80 4.18
C LEU A 208 12.03 14.21 5.26
N PHE A 209 12.50 12.99 5.07
CA PHE A 209 13.44 12.36 6.00
C PHE A 209 14.79 13.07 5.99
N THR A 210 15.38 13.31 4.81
CA THR A 210 16.69 13.98 4.70
C THR A 210 16.67 15.46 5.11
N LEU A 211 15.50 16.12 5.04
CA LEU A 211 15.28 17.48 5.55
C LEU A 211 14.91 17.52 7.04
N GLY A 212 14.70 16.37 7.70
CA GLY A 212 14.27 16.31 9.09
C GLY A 212 12.79 16.70 9.32
N TRP A 213 12.00 16.86 8.26
CA TRP A 213 10.58 17.22 8.31
C TRP A 213 9.64 16.03 8.40
N HIS A 214 10.16 14.80 8.37
CA HIS A 214 9.37 13.56 8.41
C HIS A 214 8.37 13.53 9.56
N LYS A 215 8.71 14.10 10.74
CA LYS A 215 7.84 14.18 11.93
C LYS A 215 6.55 14.98 11.72
N ARG A 216 6.48 15.85 10.70
CA ARG A 216 5.31 16.72 10.41
C ARG A 216 4.22 16.02 9.57
N SER A 217 4.09 14.70 9.67
CA SER A 217 3.17 13.91 8.83
C SER A 217 1.71 14.38 8.91
N SER A 218 1.25 14.84 10.08
CA SER A 218 -0.11 15.36 10.27
C SER A 218 -0.37 16.62 9.45
N SER A 219 0.61 17.53 9.37
CA SER A 219 0.50 18.75 8.58
C SER A 219 0.41 18.44 7.09
N PHE A 220 1.19 17.46 6.60
CA PHE A 220 1.10 17.02 5.21
C PHE A 220 -0.24 16.34 4.91
N ALA A 221 -0.71 15.45 5.79
CA ALA A 221 -2.00 14.79 5.62
C ALA A 221 -3.16 15.81 5.51
N VAL A 222 -3.22 16.76 6.45
CA VAL A 222 -4.22 17.84 6.44
C VAL A 222 -4.03 18.77 5.24
N GLY A 223 -2.80 19.14 4.92
CA GLY A 223 -2.49 20.02 3.78
C GLY A 223 -2.95 19.44 2.46
N PHE A 224 -2.61 18.18 2.18
CA PHE A 224 -3.07 17.49 0.96
C PHE A 224 -4.61 17.39 0.90
N ALA A 225 -5.26 17.03 2.01
CA ALA A 225 -6.72 16.93 2.06
C ALA A 225 -7.40 18.31 1.89
N ALA A 226 -6.88 19.36 2.53
CA ALA A 226 -7.42 20.71 2.44
C ALA A 226 -7.24 21.31 1.05
N VAL A 227 -6.06 21.17 0.43
CA VAL A 227 -5.81 21.63 -0.93
C VAL A 227 -6.69 20.86 -1.92
N GLY A 228 -6.84 19.54 -1.77
CA GLY A 228 -7.74 18.74 -2.59
C GLY A 228 -9.21 19.13 -2.44
N LEU A 229 -9.64 19.52 -1.23
CA LEU A 229 -11.01 19.94 -0.96
C LEU A 229 -11.33 21.33 -1.55
N VAL A 230 -10.37 22.25 -1.54
CA VAL A 230 -10.58 23.64 -1.99
C VAL A 230 -10.32 23.80 -3.49
N PHE A 231 -9.23 23.20 -3.99
CA PHE A 231 -8.73 23.42 -5.36
C PHE A 231 -8.89 22.19 -6.25
N GLY A 232 -9.58 21.15 -5.79
CA GLY A 232 -9.68 19.86 -6.47
C GLY A 232 -10.19 19.91 -7.91
N GLY A 233 -11.06 20.87 -8.22
CA GLY A 233 -11.62 21.08 -9.56
C GLY A 233 -10.91 22.11 -10.44
N SER A 234 -9.89 22.83 -9.92
CA SER A 234 -9.30 24.00 -10.59
C SER A 234 -7.84 23.84 -11.03
N LEU A 235 -7.15 22.78 -10.60
CA LEU A 235 -5.75 22.53 -11.00
C LEU A 235 -5.70 21.69 -12.27
N ALA A 236 -4.99 22.19 -13.29
CA ALA A 236 -4.80 21.50 -14.56
C ALA A 236 -3.98 20.21 -14.36
N THR A 237 -4.46 19.10 -14.95
CA THR A 237 -3.90 17.75 -14.79
C THR A 237 -2.69 17.48 -15.70
N THR A 238 -2.52 18.23 -16.80
CA THR A 238 -1.43 18.01 -17.78
C THR A 238 -0.92 19.33 -18.38
N THR A 239 -0.28 20.18 -17.57
CA THR A 239 0.26 21.47 -18.03
C THR A 239 1.59 21.31 -18.79
N ILE A 240 2.39 20.30 -18.46
CA ILE A 240 3.73 20.12 -19.04
C ILE A 240 3.71 19.18 -20.24
N ALA A 241 3.19 17.97 -20.11
CA ALA A 241 3.24 16.94 -21.15
C ALA A 241 1.98 16.93 -22.02
N HIS A 242 1.79 17.99 -22.82
CA HIS A 242 0.60 18.16 -23.67
C HIS A 242 0.77 17.62 -25.10
N ASP A 243 2.01 17.41 -25.55
CA ASP A 243 2.34 16.84 -26.86
C ASP A 243 3.47 15.80 -26.76
N LEU A 244 3.75 15.09 -27.85
CA LEU A 244 4.76 14.03 -27.88
C LEU A 244 6.19 14.54 -27.58
N GLY A 245 6.53 15.74 -28.06
CA GLY A 245 7.83 16.37 -27.87
C GLY A 245 8.05 16.79 -26.42
N THR A 246 7.08 17.48 -25.83
CA THR A 246 7.12 17.87 -24.41
C THR A 246 7.11 16.65 -23.48
N THR A 247 6.31 15.63 -23.80
CA THR A 247 6.32 14.34 -23.09
C THR A 247 7.70 13.69 -23.13
N ARG A 248 8.32 13.59 -24.32
CA ARG A 248 9.67 13.03 -24.48
C ARG A 248 10.69 13.78 -23.61
N ASN A 249 10.70 15.10 -23.67
CA ASN A 249 11.64 15.92 -22.91
C ASN A 249 11.43 15.77 -21.40
N LEU A 250 10.16 15.73 -20.95
CA LEU A 250 9.82 15.52 -19.55
C LEU A 250 10.28 14.14 -19.06
N VAL A 251 10.06 13.07 -19.84
CA VAL A 251 10.52 11.71 -19.49
C VAL A 251 12.04 11.67 -19.34
N LEU A 252 12.78 12.25 -20.28
CA LEU A 252 14.24 12.27 -20.24
C LEU A 252 14.75 13.10 -19.05
N ALA A 253 14.16 14.27 -18.79
CA ALA A 253 14.51 15.11 -17.64
C ALA A 253 14.21 14.40 -16.31
N ALA A 254 13.02 13.79 -16.18
CA ALA A 254 12.65 13.03 -14.99
C ALA A 254 13.59 11.83 -14.77
N ALA A 255 13.91 11.08 -15.82
CA ALA A 255 14.85 9.96 -15.75
C ALA A 255 16.24 10.41 -15.32
N LEU A 256 16.75 11.53 -15.86
CA LEU A 256 18.03 12.09 -15.46
C LEU A 256 18.03 12.50 -13.98
N ILE A 257 16.99 13.20 -13.52
CA ILE A 257 16.86 13.61 -12.10
C ILE A 257 16.77 12.39 -11.18
N VAL A 258 16.04 11.35 -11.58
CA VAL A 258 15.97 10.08 -10.84
C VAL A 258 17.36 9.44 -10.77
N VAL A 259 18.04 9.26 -11.91
CA VAL A 259 19.39 8.66 -11.93
C VAL A 259 20.38 9.44 -11.08
N MET A 260 20.43 10.77 -11.21
CA MET A 260 21.29 11.63 -10.39
C MET A 260 20.92 11.54 -8.91
N GLY A 261 19.63 11.61 -8.59
CA GLY A 261 19.12 11.50 -7.22
C GLY A 261 19.52 10.19 -6.57
N PHE A 262 19.37 9.06 -7.28
CA PHE A 262 19.82 7.76 -6.80
C PHE A 262 21.34 7.66 -6.70
N ALA A 263 22.11 8.16 -7.66
CA ALA A 263 23.57 8.19 -7.58
C ALA A 263 24.04 8.94 -6.31
N CYS A 264 23.43 10.09 -6.03
CA CYS A 264 23.70 10.87 -4.83
C CYS A 264 23.29 10.13 -3.53
N MET A 265 22.08 9.55 -3.49
CA MET A 265 21.58 8.80 -2.31
C MET A 265 22.33 7.50 -2.04
N LEU A 266 22.82 6.82 -3.07
CA LEU A 266 23.54 5.56 -2.94
C LEU A 266 25.04 5.77 -2.64
N SER A 267 25.56 6.99 -2.78
CA SER A 267 26.95 7.34 -2.49
C SER A 267 27.36 7.12 -1.02
N GLY A 268 26.39 7.18 -0.09
CA GLY A 268 26.65 7.09 1.35
C GLY A 268 27.19 8.38 1.98
N ASN A 269 27.47 9.43 1.20
CA ASN A 269 27.83 10.74 1.74
C ASN A 269 26.56 11.45 2.25
N PRO A 270 26.53 11.98 3.50
CA PRO A 270 25.32 12.62 4.05
C PRO A 270 24.83 13.84 3.25
N VAL A 271 25.75 14.67 2.74
CA VAL A 271 25.41 15.86 1.95
C VAL A 271 24.83 15.45 0.60
N LEU A 272 25.49 14.53 -0.11
CA LEU A 272 24.96 14.01 -1.38
C LEU A 272 23.63 13.29 -1.16
N THR A 273 23.48 12.53 -0.08
CA THR A 273 22.22 11.85 0.24
C THR A 273 21.09 12.86 0.44
N ARG A 274 21.34 13.96 1.14
CA ARG A 274 20.38 15.04 1.29
C ARG A 274 20.03 15.67 -0.05
N THR A 275 21.03 16.02 -0.87
CA THR A 275 20.83 16.58 -2.21
C THR A 275 20.00 15.64 -3.09
N GLY A 276 20.34 14.35 -3.11
CA GLY A 276 19.61 13.35 -3.89
C GLY A 276 18.16 13.18 -3.41
N GLY A 277 17.93 13.17 -2.09
CA GLY A 277 16.59 13.13 -1.52
C GLY A 277 15.75 14.37 -1.86
N VAL A 278 16.35 15.56 -1.84
CA VAL A 278 15.70 16.81 -2.24
C VAL A 278 15.41 16.83 -3.74
N LEU A 279 16.32 16.34 -4.58
CA LEU A 279 16.13 16.27 -6.04
C LEU A 279 14.93 15.39 -6.41
N VAL A 280 14.84 14.17 -5.88
CA VAL A 280 13.72 13.28 -6.19
C VAL A 280 12.40 13.76 -5.59
N ALA A 281 12.43 14.36 -4.39
CA ALA A 281 11.24 14.96 -3.78
C ALA A 281 10.76 16.20 -4.55
N GLY A 282 11.68 17.02 -5.05
CA GLY A 282 11.38 18.16 -5.92
C GLY A 282 10.73 17.72 -7.22
N LEU A 283 11.28 16.69 -7.88
CA LEU A 283 10.66 16.07 -9.05
C LEU A 283 9.25 15.58 -8.74
N ALA A 284 9.07 14.87 -7.61
CA ALA A 284 7.76 14.38 -7.18
C ALA A 284 6.74 15.51 -7.03
N VAL A 285 7.11 16.61 -6.37
CA VAL A 285 6.22 17.77 -6.18
C VAL A 285 5.88 18.44 -7.52
N VAL A 286 6.87 18.63 -8.40
CA VAL A 286 6.65 19.23 -9.72
C VAL A 286 5.67 18.39 -10.55
N LEU A 287 5.89 17.08 -10.62
CA LEU A 287 5.02 16.17 -11.36
C LEU A 287 3.61 16.12 -10.76
N LEU A 288 3.51 16.04 -9.44
CA LEU A 288 2.25 15.98 -8.71
C LEU A 288 1.35 17.19 -8.98
N LEU A 289 1.93 18.39 -9.07
CA LEU A 289 1.18 19.64 -9.25
C LEU A 289 0.88 19.98 -10.71
N ASN A 290 1.53 19.31 -11.68
CA ASN A 290 1.49 19.75 -13.08
C ASN A 290 1.12 18.66 -14.09
N ASN A 291 1.23 17.37 -13.77
CA ASN A 291 1.21 16.35 -14.83
C ASN A 291 0.60 14.98 -14.41
N SER A 292 -0.32 14.99 -13.45
CA SER A 292 -1.03 13.78 -13.00
C SER A 292 -2.15 13.38 -13.96
N ARG A 293 -2.18 12.10 -14.39
CA ARG A 293 -3.28 11.56 -15.20
C ARG A 293 -4.63 11.56 -14.46
N ALA A 294 -4.65 11.17 -13.19
CA ALA A 294 -5.88 11.22 -12.40
C ALA A 294 -6.19 12.67 -11.99
N PRO A 295 -7.49 13.02 -11.84
CA PRO A 295 -7.90 14.33 -11.35
C PRO A 295 -7.15 14.73 -10.07
N VAL A 296 -6.91 16.03 -9.92
CA VAL A 296 -6.06 16.55 -8.85
C VAL A 296 -6.64 16.23 -7.47
N PHE A 297 -7.97 16.31 -7.30
CA PHE A 297 -8.60 15.94 -6.03
C PHE A 297 -8.33 14.49 -5.63
N GLU A 298 -8.40 13.53 -6.57
CA GLU A 298 -8.15 12.10 -6.27
C GLU A 298 -6.70 11.91 -5.86
N THR A 299 -5.81 12.51 -6.65
CA THR A 299 -4.36 12.44 -6.45
C THR A 299 -3.95 12.99 -5.10
N LEU A 300 -4.40 14.19 -4.73
CA LEU A 300 -4.11 14.78 -3.43
C LEU A 300 -4.74 13.97 -2.29
N LEU A 301 -5.95 13.42 -2.47
CA LEU A 301 -6.58 12.57 -1.46
C LEU A 301 -5.80 11.26 -1.23
N ILE A 302 -5.23 10.65 -2.28
CA ILE A 302 -4.34 9.49 -2.15
C ILE A 302 -3.17 9.84 -1.22
N PHE A 303 -2.47 10.94 -1.47
CA PHE A 303 -1.34 11.34 -0.61
C PHE A 303 -1.78 11.72 0.80
N ALA A 304 -2.92 12.41 0.96
CA ALA A 304 -3.50 12.68 2.27
C ALA A 304 -3.76 11.38 3.05
N THR A 305 -4.32 10.37 2.39
CA THR A 305 -4.60 9.04 2.95
C THR A 305 -3.32 8.31 3.34
N MET A 306 -2.29 8.33 2.48
CA MET A 306 -0.99 7.72 2.79
C MET A 306 -0.32 8.39 3.99
N PHE A 307 -0.28 9.73 4.04
CA PHE A 307 0.28 10.44 5.20
C PHE A 307 -0.56 10.20 6.47
N ALA A 308 -1.88 10.05 6.37
CA ALA A 308 -2.71 9.72 7.51
C ALA A 308 -2.44 8.30 8.04
N GLY A 309 -2.10 7.34 7.17
CA GLY A 309 -1.55 6.04 7.59
C GLY A 309 -0.27 6.19 8.42
N THR A 310 0.61 7.14 8.05
CA THR A 310 1.80 7.49 8.85
C THR A 310 1.42 8.10 10.19
N VAL A 311 0.44 8.99 10.23
CA VAL A 311 -0.09 9.60 11.47
C VAL A 311 -0.59 8.51 12.43
N LEU A 312 -1.33 7.51 11.93
CA LEU A 312 -1.78 6.37 12.74
C LEU A 312 -0.60 5.55 13.30
N TYR A 313 0.44 5.32 12.50
CA TYR A 313 1.67 4.67 12.97
C TYR A 313 2.32 5.47 14.10
N ARG A 314 2.45 6.79 13.94
CA ARG A 314 3.04 7.68 14.95
C ARG A 314 2.24 7.67 16.24
N ALA A 315 0.92 7.76 16.15
CA ALA A 315 0.02 7.75 17.30
C ALA A 315 0.10 6.43 18.08
N GLU A 316 0.22 5.30 17.36
CA GLU A 316 0.39 3.99 17.96
C GLU A 316 1.71 3.87 18.74
N HIS A 317 2.78 4.46 18.22
CA HIS A 317 4.12 4.42 18.83
C HIS A 317 4.37 5.57 19.81
N GLY A 318 3.35 6.35 20.15
CA GLY A 318 3.45 7.46 21.12
C GLY A 318 4.30 8.64 20.64
N GLN A 319 4.48 8.79 19.33
CA GLN A 319 5.27 9.88 18.74
C GLN A 319 4.48 11.18 18.55
N ILE A 320 3.14 11.08 18.53
CA ILE A 320 2.21 12.22 18.48
C ILE A 320 1.06 11.95 19.45
N ASP A 321 0.41 13.03 19.88
CA ASP A 321 -0.78 12.93 20.72
C ASP A 321 -1.94 12.20 19.99
N ARG A 322 -2.71 11.42 20.74
CA ARG A 322 -3.79 10.61 20.18
C ARG A 322 -4.95 11.47 19.70
N LEU A 323 -5.31 12.52 20.43
CA LEU A 323 -6.39 13.42 20.01
C LEU A 323 -5.99 14.13 18.71
N GLN A 324 -4.76 14.63 18.62
CA GLN A 324 -4.24 15.21 17.38
C GLN A 324 -4.30 14.23 16.21
N ALA A 325 -3.94 12.97 16.42
CA ALA A 325 -4.00 11.94 15.39
C ALA A 325 -5.44 11.66 14.93
N TRP A 326 -6.39 11.55 15.86
CA TRP A 326 -7.80 11.33 15.55
C TRP A 326 -8.43 12.52 14.82
N LEU A 327 -8.12 13.75 15.23
CA LEU A 327 -8.57 14.95 14.52
C LEU A 327 -8.03 15.01 13.09
N CYS A 328 -6.74 14.71 12.91
CA CYS A 328 -6.13 14.65 11.59
C CYS A 328 -6.75 13.57 10.70
N CYS A 329 -6.89 12.34 11.20
CA CYS A 329 -7.48 11.25 10.42
C CYS A 329 -8.97 11.50 10.16
N GLY A 330 -9.71 12.01 11.15
CA GLY A 330 -11.11 12.40 11.01
C GLY A 330 -11.29 13.46 9.92
N PHE A 331 -10.44 14.49 9.91
CA PHE A 331 -10.43 15.49 8.85
C PHE A 331 -10.19 14.87 7.47
N VAL A 332 -9.19 13.99 7.31
CA VAL A 332 -8.89 13.33 6.02
C VAL A 332 -10.04 12.42 5.55
N VAL A 333 -10.72 11.74 6.47
CA VAL A 333 -11.91 10.93 6.14
C VAL A 333 -13.06 11.83 5.68
N VAL A 334 -13.38 12.86 6.44
CA VAL A 334 -14.45 13.82 6.12
C VAL A 334 -14.17 14.53 4.81
N ALA A 335 -12.94 15.00 4.60
CA ALA A 335 -12.51 15.64 3.36
C ALA A 335 -12.64 14.69 2.16
N GLY A 336 -12.30 13.40 2.30
CA GLY A 336 -12.45 12.42 1.23
C GLY A 336 -13.91 12.15 0.82
N VAL A 337 -14.83 12.12 1.79
CA VAL A 337 -16.27 12.03 1.53
C VAL A 337 -16.81 13.31 0.89
N ALA A 338 -16.40 14.46 1.40
CA ALA A 338 -16.78 15.76 0.85
C ALA A 338 -16.29 15.94 -0.59
N ILE A 339 -15.04 15.57 -0.88
CA ILE A 339 -14.45 15.54 -2.23
C ILE A 339 -15.26 14.64 -3.16
N GLY A 340 -15.65 13.45 -2.70
CA GLY A 340 -16.53 12.56 -3.45
C GLY A 340 -17.84 13.26 -3.81
N TRP A 341 -18.53 13.84 -2.83
CA TRP A 341 -19.77 14.55 -3.08
C TRP A 341 -19.61 15.80 -3.95
N MET A 342 -18.53 16.57 -3.81
CA MET A 342 -18.31 17.82 -4.53
C MET A 342 -17.91 17.59 -6.00
N TYR A 343 -16.93 16.71 -6.20
CA TYR A 343 -16.21 16.59 -7.48
C TYR A 343 -16.54 15.32 -8.24
N ASN A 344 -17.33 14.41 -7.67
CA ASN A 344 -17.67 13.14 -8.31
C ASN A 344 -19.19 12.96 -8.42
N ARG A 345 -19.87 14.04 -8.81
CA ARG A 345 -21.31 14.11 -9.09
C ARG A 345 -21.55 14.89 -10.38
N ASN A 346 -22.77 14.81 -10.90
CA ASN A 346 -23.28 15.64 -12.00
C ASN A 346 -22.48 15.52 -13.31
N GLY A 347 -22.06 14.31 -13.68
CA GLY A 347 -21.35 14.04 -14.94
C GLY A 347 -19.83 14.08 -14.84
N VAL A 348 -19.27 14.54 -13.71
CA VAL A 348 -17.81 14.52 -13.48
C VAL A 348 -17.30 13.09 -13.24
N GLU A 349 -18.17 12.16 -12.84
CA GLU A 349 -17.84 10.74 -12.68
C GLU A 349 -17.20 10.12 -13.94
N GLN A 350 -17.48 10.65 -15.14
CA GLN A 350 -16.85 10.18 -16.39
C GLN A 350 -15.35 10.48 -16.49
N ASN A 351 -14.85 11.42 -15.68
CA ASN A 351 -13.42 11.75 -15.59
C ASN A 351 -12.74 11.02 -14.43
N THR A 352 -13.48 10.21 -13.69
CA THR A 352 -13.02 9.47 -12.51
C THR A 352 -13.10 7.97 -12.75
N TRP A 353 -12.55 7.21 -11.81
CA TRP A 353 -12.39 5.77 -11.94
C TRP A 353 -13.58 4.98 -11.40
N ASN A 354 -14.62 5.68 -10.97
CA ASN A 354 -15.70 5.10 -10.19
C ASN A 354 -17.07 5.54 -10.76
N SER A 355 -18.12 4.90 -10.30
CA SER A 355 -19.48 5.06 -10.80
C SER A 355 -20.28 6.22 -10.15
N GLY A 356 -19.63 7.08 -9.38
CA GLY A 356 -20.23 8.26 -8.76
C GLY A 356 -19.93 8.42 -7.28
N TRP A 357 -20.36 9.56 -6.72
CA TRP A 357 -19.98 9.98 -5.37
C TRP A 357 -20.35 9.00 -4.25
N ILE A 358 -21.45 8.25 -4.40
CA ILE A 358 -21.88 7.25 -3.41
C ILE A 358 -20.88 6.10 -3.38
N ALA A 359 -20.63 5.47 -4.54
CA ALA A 359 -19.64 4.40 -4.68
C ALA A 359 -18.27 4.84 -4.18
N TRP A 360 -17.82 6.04 -4.55
CA TRP A 360 -16.58 6.61 -4.04
C TRP A 360 -16.54 6.69 -2.52
N SER A 361 -17.53 7.37 -1.93
CA SER A 361 -17.54 7.69 -0.50
C SER A 361 -17.67 6.43 0.35
N ALA A 362 -18.53 5.49 -0.06
CA ALA A 362 -18.71 4.23 0.63
C ALA A 362 -17.46 3.34 0.56
N SER A 363 -16.81 3.26 -0.60
CA SER A 363 -15.60 2.45 -0.77
C SER A 363 -14.40 3.03 -0.02
N TYR A 364 -14.24 4.34 -0.10
CA TYR A 364 -13.19 5.07 0.62
C TYR A 364 -13.36 4.93 2.14
N THR A 365 -14.56 5.18 2.67
CA THR A 365 -14.84 5.00 4.11
C THR A 365 -14.78 3.54 4.53
N GLY A 366 -15.19 2.60 3.66
CA GLY A 366 -15.04 1.17 3.86
C GLY A 366 -13.57 0.75 4.03
N ALA A 367 -12.67 1.28 3.21
CA ALA A 367 -11.24 1.02 3.32
C ALA A 367 -10.67 1.53 4.65
N TRP A 368 -11.05 2.74 5.05
CA TRP A 368 -10.72 3.31 6.36
C TRP A 368 -11.25 2.48 7.52
N ALA A 369 -12.53 2.09 7.48
CA ALA A 369 -13.16 1.25 8.49
C ALA A 369 -12.46 -0.11 8.62
N THR A 370 -12.10 -0.72 7.48
CA THR A 370 -11.36 -1.99 7.45
C THR A 370 -9.96 -1.83 8.05
N PHE A 371 -9.25 -0.76 7.70
CA PHE A 371 -7.92 -0.49 8.27
C PHE A 371 -7.99 -0.28 9.78
N LEU A 372 -8.91 0.57 10.25
CA LEU A 372 -9.12 0.84 11.67
C LEU A 372 -9.58 -0.40 12.44
N GLY A 373 -10.43 -1.26 11.82
CA GLY A 373 -10.81 -2.55 12.36
C GLY A 373 -9.62 -3.50 12.50
N GLY A 374 -8.78 -3.60 11.47
CA GLY A 374 -7.52 -4.34 11.52
C GLY A 374 -6.58 -3.82 12.61
N MET A 375 -6.46 -2.49 12.72
CA MET A 375 -5.67 -1.82 13.75
C MET A 375 -6.24 -2.05 15.16
N ALA A 376 -7.56 -2.07 15.35
CA ALA A 376 -8.19 -2.41 16.63
C ALA A 376 -7.88 -3.86 17.04
N LEU A 377 -7.87 -4.77 16.05
CA LEU A 377 -7.59 -6.20 16.25
C LEU A 377 -6.09 -6.54 16.25
N ARG A 378 -5.18 -5.57 16.08
CA ARG A 378 -3.73 -5.80 15.90
C ARG A 378 -3.03 -6.61 16.99
N LYS A 379 -3.57 -6.60 18.21
CA LYS A 379 -3.03 -7.39 19.35
C LYS A 379 -3.47 -8.86 19.32
N ARG A 380 -4.44 -9.21 18.47
CA ARG A 380 -4.91 -10.58 18.27
C ARG A 380 -4.02 -11.31 17.27
N ARG A 381 -4.06 -12.65 17.31
CA ARG A 381 -3.40 -13.49 16.32
C ARG A 381 -4.25 -13.53 15.06
N PHE A 382 -3.63 -13.24 13.91
CA PHE A 382 -4.28 -13.37 12.62
C PHE A 382 -4.10 -14.78 12.05
N PRO A 383 -5.12 -15.34 11.36
CA PRO A 383 -5.01 -16.63 10.69
C PRO A 383 -3.82 -16.68 9.72
N LYS A 384 -3.07 -17.79 9.74
CA LYS A 384 -1.90 -17.99 8.89
C LYS A 384 -2.20 -17.85 7.40
N VAL A 385 -3.41 -18.23 6.98
CA VAL A 385 -3.87 -18.11 5.59
C VAL A 385 -3.92 -16.64 5.16
N LEU A 386 -4.46 -15.75 6.00
CA LEU A 386 -4.55 -14.33 5.70
C LEU A 386 -3.16 -13.67 5.67
N THR A 387 -2.28 -14.03 6.60
CA THR A 387 -0.91 -13.50 6.59
C THR A 387 -0.10 -14.03 5.40
N TRP A 388 -0.33 -15.29 4.99
CA TRP A 388 0.26 -15.87 3.79
C TRP A 388 -0.24 -15.17 2.52
N LEU A 389 -1.54 -14.90 2.44
CA LEU A 389 -2.12 -14.13 1.34
C LEU A 389 -1.49 -12.74 1.24
N GLY A 390 -1.21 -12.12 2.39
CA GLY A 390 -0.43 -10.88 2.50
C GLY A 390 0.99 -10.98 1.95
N ALA A 391 1.67 -12.10 2.22
CA ALA A 391 3.03 -12.33 1.75
C ALA A 391 3.12 -12.45 0.21
N VAL A 392 2.12 -13.07 -0.43
CA VAL A 392 2.05 -13.20 -1.89
C VAL A 392 1.30 -12.04 -2.56
N SER A 393 0.79 -11.08 -1.79
CA SER A 393 -0.17 -10.07 -2.26
C SER A 393 0.39 -9.19 -3.39
N PHE A 394 1.69 -8.91 -3.37
CA PHE A 394 2.33 -8.09 -4.40
C PHE A 394 2.38 -8.84 -5.74
N SER A 395 2.76 -10.11 -5.71
CA SER A 395 2.76 -10.97 -6.91
C SER A 395 1.33 -11.18 -7.45
N LEU A 396 0.35 -11.39 -6.57
CA LEU A 396 -1.06 -11.49 -6.95
C LEU A 396 -1.54 -10.19 -7.62
N TYR A 397 -1.25 -9.04 -7.02
CA TYR A 397 -1.61 -7.74 -7.58
C TYR A 397 -0.99 -7.48 -8.96
N LEU A 398 0.24 -7.92 -9.23
CA LEU A 398 0.85 -7.72 -10.55
C LEU A 398 0.29 -8.68 -11.62
N LEU A 399 0.05 -9.94 -11.25
CA LEU A 399 -0.29 -10.98 -12.22
C LEU A 399 -1.79 -11.10 -12.53
N HIS A 400 -2.69 -10.59 -11.69
CA HIS A 400 -4.12 -10.90 -11.80
C HIS A 400 -4.76 -10.47 -13.14
N VAL A 401 -4.40 -9.32 -13.73
CA VAL A 401 -4.91 -8.89 -15.04
C VAL A 401 -4.26 -9.63 -16.21
N PRO A 402 -2.91 -9.75 -16.30
CA PRO A 402 -2.29 -10.58 -17.33
C PRO A 402 -2.78 -12.03 -17.33
N LEU A 403 -2.96 -12.61 -16.14
CA LEU A 403 -3.54 -13.95 -16.00
C LEU A 403 -4.99 -13.99 -16.47
N LEU A 404 -5.80 -12.98 -16.15
CA LEU A 404 -7.18 -12.91 -16.63
C LEU A 404 -7.24 -12.96 -18.16
N HIS A 405 -6.45 -12.15 -18.85
CA HIS A 405 -6.46 -12.10 -20.33
C HIS A 405 -5.88 -13.36 -20.99
N THR A 406 -4.93 -14.04 -20.34
CA THR A 406 -4.37 -15.29 -20.86
C THR A 406 -5.27 -16.50 -20.60
N ILE A 407 -5.97 -16.53 -19.46
CA ILE A 407 -6.78 -17.66 -19.01
C ILE A 407 -8.22 -17.56 -19.52
N ALA A 408 -8.80 -16.36 -19.63
CA ALA A 408 -10.20 -16.19 -20.03
C ALA A 408 -10.56 -16.89 -21.36
N PRO A 409 -9.73 -16.84 -22.42
CA PRO A 409 -9.99 -17.59 -23.66
C PRO A 409 -9.90 -19.11 -23.48
N LEU A 410 -9.10 -19.59 -22.51
CA LEU A 410 -8.87 -21.03 -22.27
C LEU A 410 -9.95 -21.66 -21.38
N LEU A 411 -10.57 -20.89 -20.48
CA LEU A 411 -11.54 -21.42 -19.51
C LEU A 411 -13.02 -21.25 -19.93
N ALA A 412 -13.36 -20.39 -20.88
CA ALA A 412 -14.77 -19.97 -21.06
C ALA A 412 -15.23 -19.83 -22.52
N HIS A 413 -15.09 -20.89 -23.31
CA HIS A 413 -15.83 -21.00 -24.57
C HIS A 413 -16.88 -22.12 -24.51
N PRO A 414 -18.18 -21.81 -24.29
CA PRO A 414 -18.82 -20.51 -24.03
C PRO A 414 -18.85 -20.09 -22.54
N ALA A 415 -19.16 -18.81 -22.27
CA ALA A 415 -19.26 -18.26 -20.92
C ALA A 415 -20.31 -18.99 -20.05
N PRO A 416 -20.02 -19.24 -18.77
CA PRO A 416 -20.91 -20.03 -17.90
C PRO A 416 -22.25 -19.33 -17.67
N THR A 417 -23.34 -20.02 -17.97
CA THR A 417 -24.72 -19.49 -17.85
C THR A 417 -25.37 -19.82 -16.51
N THR A 418 -25.03 -20.97 -15.91
CA THR A 418 -25.61 -21.40 -14.62
C THR A 418 -24.86 -20.78 -13.44
N PRO A 419 -25.54 -20.50 -12.30
CA PRO A 419 -24.88 -19.98 -11.10
C PRO A 419 -23.70 -20.85 -10.63
N GLY A 420 -23.87 -22.18 -10.66
CA GLY A 420 -22.82 -23.13 -10.27
C GLY A 420 -21.59 -23.04 -11.17
N ALA A 421 -21.79 -22.95 -12.49
CA ALA A 421 -20.69 -22.81 -13.44
C ALA A 421 -19.95 -21.47 -13.27
N LYS A 422 -20.67 -20.37 -12.98
CA LYS A 422 -20.06 -19.07 -12.64
C LYS A 422 -19.21 -19.16 -11.38
N THR A 423 -19.70 -19.83 -10.33
CA THR A 423 -18.92 -20.04 -9.09
C THR A 423 -17.65 -20.85 -9.34
N LEU A 424 -17.74 -21.95 -10.10
CA LEU A 424 -16.57 -22.76 -10.45
C LEU A 424 -15.55 -21.92 -11.23
N TRP A 425 -16.00 -21.10 -12.18
CA TRP A 425 -15.12 -20.25 -12.98
C TRP A 425 -14.34 -19.22 -12.13
N VAL A 426 -15.00 -18.61 -11.14
CA VAL A 426 -14.32 -17.73 -10.16
C VAL A 426 -13.27 -18.51 -9.36
N LEU A 427 -13.62 -19.69 -8.86
CA LEU A 427 -12.72 -20.50 -8.04
C LEU A 427 -11.51 -20.99 -8.84
N GLU A 428 -11.70 -21.38 -10.10
CA GLU A 428 -10.63 -21.76 -11.01
C GLU A 428 -9.66 -20.60 -11.26
N TYR A 429 -10.19 -19.41 -11.60
CA TYR A 429 -9.38 -18.21 -11.76
C TYR A 429 -8.57 -17.89 -10.49
N LEU A 430 -9.22 -17.89 -9.32
CA LEU A 430 -8.54 -17.64 -8.04
C LEU A 430 -7.46 -18.67 -7.74
N ALA A 431 -7.73 -19.96 -7.99
CA ALA A 431 -6.76 -21.02 -7.77
C ALA A 431 -5.52 -20.84 -8.65
N ILE A 432 -5.71 -20.54 -9.94
CA ILE A 432 -4.61 -20.30 -10.88
C ILE A 432 -3.85 -19.02 -10.51
N ALA A 433 -4.57 -17.92 -10.21
CA ALA A 433 -3.97 -16.66 -9.82
C ALA A 433 -3.14 -16.77 -8.54
N LEU A 434 -3.64 -17.49 -7.52
CA LEU A 434 -2.91 -17.73 -6.28
C LEU A 434 -1.70 -18.66 -6.48
N ALA A 435 -1.83 -19.70 -7.31
CA ALA A 435 -0.71 -20.59 -7.64
C ALA A 435 0.41 -19.84 -8.37
N ALA A 436 0.07 -19.05 -9.39
CA ALA A 436 1.01 -18.23 -10.13
C ALA A 436 1.66 -17.14 -9.24
N ALA A 437 0.87 -16.47 -8.39
CA ALA A 437 1.38 -15.51 -7.42
C ALA A 437 2.34 -16.14 -6.42
N TYR A 438 2.03 -17.34 -5.92
CA TYR A 438 2.91 -18.08 -5.02
C TYR A 438 4.23 -18.49 -5.70
N LEU A 439 4.17 -18.92 -6.97
CA LEU A 439 5.34 -19.26 -7.76
C LEU A 439 6.24 -18.05 -7.98
N MET A 440 5.67 -16.92 -8.41
CA MET A 440 6.38 -15.65 -8.58
C MET A 440 7.02 -15.19 -7.26
N TYR A 441 6.27 -15.27 -6.16
CA TYR A 441 6.78 -14.94 -4.83
C TYR A 441 7.98 -15.80 -4.43
N ARG A 442 7.91 -17.12 -4.66
CA ARG A 442 8.97 -18.06 -4.26
C ARG A 442 10.20 -18.00 -5.16
N LEU A 443 10.00 -17.88 -6.47
CA LEU A 443 11.08 -17.97 -7.47
C LEU A 443 11.74 -16.62 -7.76
N VAL A 444 11.01 -15.51 -7.61
CA VAL A 444 11.52 -14.18 -7.97
C VAL A 444 11.62 -13.29 -6.74
N GLU A 445 10.51 -13.07 -6.04
CA GLU A 445 10.49 -12.09 -4.95
C GLU A 445 11.43 -12.48 -3.79
N LEU A 446 11.31 -13.69 -3.26
CA LEU A 446 12.12 -14.15 -2.12
C LEU A 446 13.64 -14.19 -2.42
N PRO A 447 14.10 -14.77 -3.55
CA PRO A 447 15.53 -14.81 -3.87
C PRO A 447 16.15 -13.42 -4.03
N PHE A 448 15.46 -12.50 -4.73
CA PHE A 448 15.98 -11.15 -4.92
C PHE A 448 15.94 -10.32 -3.64
N GLN A 449 14.92 -10.48 -2.78
CA GLN A 449 14.95 -9.87 -1.45
C GLN A 449 16.10 -10.40 -0.58
N LYS A 450 16.42 -11.70 -0.67
CA LYS A 450 17.60 -12.27 -0.01
C LYS A 450 18.90 -11.69 -0.59
N LEU A 451 18.98 -11.52 -1.91
CA LEU A 451 20.13 -10.91 -2.58
C LEU A 451 20.35 -9.46 -2.13
N GLY A 452 19.30 -8.63 -2.10
CA GLY A 452 19.38 -7.26 -1.59
C GLY A 452 19.86 -7.18 -0.14
N ARG A 453 19.38 -8.09 0.73
CA ARG A 453 19.89 -8.19 2.12
C ARG A 453 21.37 -8.60 2.20
N LYS A 454 21.83 -9.49 1.32
CA LYS A 454 23.25 -9.87 1.25
C LYS A 454 24.11 -8.70 0.76
N LEU A 455 23.64 -7.98 -0.27
CA LEU A 455 24.30 -6.79 -0.80
C LEU A 455 24.48 -5.73 0.28
N LEU A 456 23.42 -5.42 1.04
CA LEU A 456 23.50 -4.45 2.13
C LEU A 456 24.50 -4.84 3.21
N LYS A 457 24.49 -6.10 3.65
CA LYS A 457 25.48 -6.60 4.62
C LYS A 457 26.90 -6.52 4.08
N ALA A 458 27.12 -6.72 2.79
CA ALA A 458 28.43 -6.59 2.17
C ALA A 458 28.89 -5.12 2.12
N VAL A 459 27.99 -4.20 1.78
CA VAL A 459 28.27 -2.75 1.76
C VAL A 459 28.56 -2.23 3.17
N GLU A 460 27.77 -2.62 4.17
CA GLU A 460 27.99 -2.26 5.59
C GLU A 460 29.33 -2.78 6.13
N ARG A 461 29.75 -3.99 5.72
CA ARG A 461 31.08 -4.53 6.06
C ARG A 461 32.22 -3.75 5.41
N ARG A 462 32.01 -3.22 4.21
CA ARG A 462 33.04 -2.50 3.45
C ARG A 462 33.16 -1.04 3.88
N PHE A 463 32.06 -0.43 4.30
CA PHE A 463 31.97 0.94 4.78
C PHE A 463 31.15 0.97 6.07
N PRO A 464 31.77 0.71 7.24
CA PRO A 464 31.08 0.76 8.52
C PRO A 464 30.51 2.17 8.71
N GLY A 465 29.20 2.28 8.80
CA GLY A 465 28.56 3.52 9.24
C GLY A 465 28.91 3.79 10.70
N GLU A 466 28.97 5.06 11.07
CA GLU A 466 29.05 5.45 12.47
C GLU A 466 27.81 4.88 13.19
N PRO A 467 27.97 4.12 14.29
CA PRO A 467 26.83 3.50 14.95
C PRO A 467 25.81 4.59 15.34
N PRO A 468 24.50 4.35 15.14
CA PRO A 468 23.49 5.31 15.53
C PRO A 468 23.69 5.66 17.01
N ALA A 469 23.72 6.96 17.31
CA ALA A 469 23.78 7.45 18.68
C ALA A 469 22.76 6.69 19.51
N ALA A 470 23.23 6.08 20.62
CA ALA A 470 22.39 5.29 21.49
C ALA A 470 21.08 6.04 21.75
N PRO A 471 19.92 5.37 21.73
CA PRO A 471 18.68 6.02 22.14
C PRO A 471 18.96 6.63 23.50
N GLN A 472 18.85 7.97 23.60
CA GLN A 472 18.99 8.66 24.86
C GLN A 472 18.03 7.97 25.82
N GLY A 473 18.61 7.17 26.72
CA GLY A 473 17.86 6.47 27.74
C GLY A 473 17.02 7.52 28.43
N SER A 474 15.76 7.17 28.68
CA SER A 474 14.91 7.82 29.68
C SER A 474 15.79 8.50 30.71
N ALA A 475 15.69 9.83 30.83
CA ALA A 475 16.32 10.57 31.90
C ALA A 475 16.19 9.72 33.17
N ARG A 476 17.32 9.30 33.73
CA ARG A 476 17.32 8.77 35.09
C ARG A 476 16.54 9.80 35.90
N PRO A 477 15.52 9.42 36.68
CA PRO A 477 14.92 10.34 37.62
C PRO A 477 16.07 10.94 38.41
N GLU A 478 16.19 12.26 38.35
CA GLU A 478 17.09 13.02 39.18
C GLU A 478 16.94 12.50 40.61
N ALA A 479 18.03 12.03 41.20
CA ALA A 479 18.01 11.47 42.53
C ALA A 479 17.36 12.52 43.45
N ALA A 480 16.29 12.11 44.16
CA ALA A 480 15.64 12.97 45.12
C ALA A 480 16.71 13.55 46.08
N PRO A 481 16.62 14.85 46.44
CA PRO A 481 17.55 15.43 47.40
C PRO A 481 17.47 14.63 48.70
N ALA A 482 18.64 14.30 49.27
CA ALA A 482 18.72 13.64 50.57
C ALA A 482 17.94 14.47 51.61
N PRO A 483 17.18 13.84 52.52
CA PRO A 483 16.48 14.57 53.57
C PRO A 483 17.49 15.31 54.44
N ALA A 484 17.22 16.60 54.69
CA ALA A 484 18.05 17.45 55.52
C ALA A 484 18.26 16.83 56.91
N GLU A 485 19.52 16.79 57.34
CA GLU A 485 19.92 16.36 58.67
C GLU A 485 19.27 17.28 59.73
N PRO A 486 18.66 16.75 60.80
CA PRO A 486 18.07 17.59 61.82
C PRO A 486 19.16 18.39 62.54
N VAL A 487 19.00 19.72 62.51
CA VAL A 487 19.80 20.71 63.22
C VAL A 487 19.84 20.34 64.71
N ARG A 488 21.02 20.00 65.23
CA ARG A 488 21.24 19.86 66.68
C ARG A 488 21.24 21.25 67.31
N ILE A 489 20.24 21.53 68.12
CA ILE A 489 20.21 22.69 69.02
C ILE A 489 21.25 22.44 70.13
N PRO A 490 22.21 23.35 70.39
CA PRO A 490 23.15 23.20 71.50
C PRO A 490 22.43 23.31 72.85
N ALA A 491 22.68 22.35 73.75
CA ALA A 491 22.19 22.37 75.12
C ALA A 491 22.84 23.52 75.92
N GLU A 492 22.01 24.32 76.59
CA GLU A 492 22.42 25.32 77.56
C GLU A 492 23.23 24.69 78.70
N VAL A 493 24.41 25.24 78.97
CA VAL A 493 25.20 24.96 80.16
C VAL A 493 24.62 25.82 81.30
N GLY A 494 23.74 25.22 82.10
CA GLY A 494 23.30 25.78 83.37
C GLY A 494 24.35 25.55 84.45
N SER A 495 25.09 26.60 84.80
CA SER A 495 25.88 26.68 86.03
C SER A 495 24.94 26.81 87.24
N GLY A 496 25.01 25.85 88.17
CA GLY A 496 24.28 25.92 89.43
C GLY A 496 25.06 25.21 90.54
N THR A 497 25.88 25.96 91.24
CA THR A 497 26.44 25.64 92.56
C THR A 497 25.33 25.67 93.61
N SER A 498 25.14 24.57 94.33
CA SER A 498 24.86 24.39 95.78
C SER A 498 23.97 23.18 96.05
#